data_AF-A0A120K5H4-F1
#
_entry.id   AF-A0A120K5H4-F1
#
_cell.length_a   1.000
_cell.length_b   1.000
_cell.length_c   1.000
_cell.angle_alpha   90.00
_cell.angle_beta   90.00
_cell.angle_gamma   90.00
#
_symmetry.space_group_name_H-M   'P 1'
#
loop_
_entity.id
_entity.type
_entity.pdbx_description
1 polymer ?
#
loop_
_entity_poly.entity_id
_entity_poly.type
_entity_poly.pdbx_seq_one_letter_code
_entity_poly.pdbx_strand_id
1 'polypeptide(L)'
;MEEDPCNINGVGRLSRISRFHAALQLIVARRLSEMGFKSAVEYKIDDVHVADVYAYRDSESIIVEVETGYLPPMFISRAEDYIEAKVAVKAIKYSCAADKFYIAMPSYLRLPMPQALMSSSVNLSELKLLGAKVREFFGDRWEAALLERGDRCRITGAMYVNIAKRSVNVVDFGE
;
A
#
# COMPACT_ATOMS: atom_id res chain seq x y z
N MET A 1 -27.20 8.31 19.28
CA MET A 1 -26.98 8.98 17.99
C MET A 1 -25.54 8.66 17.63
N GLU A 2 -25.37 7.70 16.74
CA GLU A 2 -24.08 7.19 16.30
C GLU A 2 -23.54 8.15 15.22
N GLU A 3 -22.36 8.73 15.44
CA GLU A 3 -21.71 9.55 14.41
C GLU A 3 -21.20 8.62 13.31
N ASP A 4 -21.64 8.86 12.07
CA ASP A 4 -21.19 8.13 10.90
C ASP A 4 -19.72 8.50 10.62
N PRO A 5 -18.77 7.57 10.76
CA PRO A 5 -17.33 7.84 10.61
C PRO A 5 -16.94 8.20 9.16
N CYS A 6 -17.90 8.21 8.23
CA CYS A 6 -17.68 8.45 6.80
C CYS A 6 -18.12 9.86 6.34
N ASN A 7 -18.25 10.84 7.25
CA ASN A 7 -18.61 12.21 6.88
C ASN A 7 -17.46 12.94 6.15
N ILE A 8 -17.53 12.90 4.82
CA ILE A 8 -16.54 13.45 3.89
C ILE A 8 -16.62 14.98 3.76
N ASN A 9 -15.94 15.71 4.65
CA ASN A 9 -15.56 17.12 4.44
C ASN A 9 -14.05 17.25 4.14
N GLY A 10 -13.54 16.41 3.22
CA GLY A 10 -12.11 16.27 2.91
C GLY A 10 -11.52 17.20 1.84
N VAL A 11 -12.25 18.23 1.37
CA VAL A 11 -11.80 19.06 0.23
C VAL A 11 -10.61 20.00 0.59
N GLY A 12 -10.26 20.13 1.88
CA GLY A 12 -9.25 21.10 2.36
C GLY A 12 -7.79 20.63 2.42
N ARG A 13 -7.46 19.33 2.22
CA ARG A 13 -6.10 18.78 2.43
C ARG A 13 -5.30 18.43 1.15
N LEU A 14 -5.88 18.64 -0.03
CA LEU A 14 -5.29 18.29 -1.33
C LEU A 14 -4.01 19.08 -1.73
N SER A 15 -3.51 20.00 -0.90
CA SER A 15 -2.42 20.92 -1.26
C SER A 15 -1.00 20.31 -1.25
N ARG A 16 -0.81 19.09 -0.71
CA ARG A 16 0.50 18.39 -0.67
C ARG A 16 0.57 17.10 -1.49
N ILE A 17 -0.54 16.66 -2.06
CA ILE A 17 -0.62 15.43 -2.85
C ILE A 17 -0.52 15.77 -4.33
N SER A 18 0.35 15.05 -5.06
CA SER A 18 0.35 15.14 -6.51
C SER A 18 -1.05 14.81 -7.04
N ARG A 19 -1.61 15.66 -7.92
CA ARG A 19 -2.92 15.41 -8.57
C ARG A 19 -3.00 14.00 -9.17
N PHE A 20 -1.86 13.45 -9.58
CA PHE A 20 -1.75 12.09 -10.08
C PHE A 20 -2.05 11.03 -9.01
N HIS A 21 -1.43 11.15 -7.84
CA HIS A 21 -1.64 10.22 -6.72
C HIS A 21 -3.06 10.32 -6.15
N ALA A 22 -3.60 11.53 -5.98
CA ALA A 22 -4.99 11.74 -5.57
C ALA A 22 -6.00 11.14 -6.55
N ALA A 23 -5.75 11.23 -7.87
CA ALA A 23 -6.62 10.62 -8.86
C ALA A 23 -6.67 9.08 -8.74
N LEU A 24 -5.53 8.44 -8.47
CA LEU A 24 -5.46 6.99 -8.25
C LEU A 24 -6.21 6.60 -6.97
N GLN A 25 -6.02 7.32 -5.86
CA GLN A 25 -6.73 7.09 -4.60
C GLN A 25 -8.26 7.11 -4.81
N LEU A 26 -8.78 8.13 -5.51
CA LEU A 26 -10.22 8.27 -5.75
C LEU A 26 -10.78 7.14 -6.65
N ILE A 27 -10.05 6.70 -7.66
CA ILE A 27 -10.47 5.58 -8.52
C ILE A 27 -10.51 4.27 -7.70
N VAL A 28 -9.51 4.03 -6.85
CA VAL A 28 -9.45 2.86 -5.96
C VAL A 28 -10.59 2.89 -4.94
N ALA A 29 -10.79 4.00 -4.24
CA ALA A 29 -11.88 4.16 -3.27
C ALA A 29 -13.25 3.90 -3.92
N ARG A 30 -13.49 4.50 -5.10
CA ARG A 30 -14.70 4.24 -5.88
C ARG A 30 -14.85 2.75 -6.21
N ARG A 31 -13.79 2.07 -6.67
CA ARG A 31 -13.87 0.64 -6.98
C ARG A 31 -14.27 -0.18 -5.75
N LEU A 32 -13.69 0.11 -4.59
CA LEU A 32 -14.02 -0.56 -3.34
C LEU A 32 -15.47 -0.30 -2.93
N SER A 33 -15.96 0.93 -3.13
CA SER A 33 -17.39 1.28 -2.97
C SER A 33 -18.30 0.47 -3.89
N GLU A 34 -17.93 0.30 -5.16
CA GLU A 34 -18.67 -0.54 -6.12
C GLU A 34 -18.63 -2.04 -5.74
N MET A 35 -17.64 -2.46 -4.95
CA MET A 35 -17.55 -3.81 -4.37
C MET A 35 -18.32 -3.95 -3.04
N GLY A 36 -19.01 -2.89 -2.60
CA GLY A 36 -19.85 -2.88 -1.40
C GLY A 36 -19.13 -2.45 -0.12
N PHE A 37 -17.91 -1.94 -0.19
CA PHE A 37 -17.21 -1.41 0.98
C PHE A 37 -17.54 0.07 1.21
N LYS A 38 -17.60 0.50 2.48
CA LYS A 38 -17.47 1.92 2.80
C LYS A 38 -15.99 2.30 2.72
N SER A 39 -15.63 3.27 1.91
CA SER A 39 -14.22 3.63 1.67
C SER A 39 -13.93 5.11 1.93
N ALA A 40 -12.74 5.40 2.47
CA ALA A 40 -12.20 6.74 2.68
C ALA A 40 -10.78 6.85 2.10
N VAL A 41 -10.43 8.03 1.59
CA VAL A 41 -9.05 8.38 1.20
C VAL A 41 -8.36 9.12 2.34
N GLU A 42 -7.03 9.04 2.41
CA GLU A 42 -6.23 9.65 3.49
C GLU A 42 -6.73 9.30 4.89
N TYR A 43 -7.02 8.02 5.12
CA TYR A 43 -7.60 7.55 6.37
C TYR A 43 -6.55 7.46 7.47
N LYS A 44 -6.80 8.08 8.62
CA LYS A 44 -5.91 8.06 9.78
C LYS A 44 -6.03 6.71 10.50
N ILE A 45 -4.98 5.89 10.41
CA ILE A 45 -4.89 4.57 11.08
C ILE A 45 -4.54 4.73 12.56
N ASP A 46 -3.56 5.59 12.84
CA ASP A 46 -3.16 5.98 14.19
C ASP A 46 -2.64 7.43 14.19
N ASP A 47 -2.03 7.89 15.29
CA ASP A 47 -1.54 9.26 15.41
C ASP A 47 -0.43 9.66 14.42
N VAL A 48 0.24 8.69 13.81
CA VAL A 48 1.39 8.90 12.95
C VAL A 48 1.13 8.42 11.51
N HIS A 49 0.26 7.43 11.34
CA HIS A 49 0.05 6.73 10.09
C HIS A 49 -1.28 7.11 9.43
N VAL A 50 -1.17 7.59 8.20
CA VAL A 50 -2.30 7.84 7.30
C VAL A 50 -2.16 6.88 6.13
N ALA A 51 -3.19 6.07 5.89
CA ALA A 51 -3.29 5.17 4.75
C ALA A 51 -3.88 5.91 3.54
N ASP A 52 -3.42 5.57 2.34
CA ASP A 52 -3.89 6.22 1.11
C ASP A 52 -5.39 5.96 0.86
N VAL A 53 -5.82 4.70 0.97
CA VAL A 53 -7.23 4.31 0.94
C VAL A 53 -7.49 3.27 2.02
N TYR A 54 -8.53 3.47 2.80
CA TYR A 54 -9.08 2.48 3.72
C TYR A 54 -10.50 2.14 3.30
N ALA A 55 -10.88 0.87 3.40
CA ALA A 55 -12.23 0.42 3.13
C ALA A 55 -12.65 -0.65 4.13
N TYR A 56 -13.94 -0.69 4.44
CA TYR A 56 -14.49 -1.61 5.42
C TYR A 56 -15.89 -2.07 5.01
N ARG A 57 -16.16 -3.36 5.21
CA ARG A 57 -17.46 -3.99 5.00
C ARG A 57 -17.63 -5.12 6.02
N ASP A 58 -18.72 -5.07 6.78
CA ASP A 58 -19.07 -6.04 7.82
C ASP A 58 -17.97 -6.22 8.88
N SER A 59 -17.05 -7.16 8.70
CA SER A 59 -15.88 -7.37 9.58
C SER A 59 -14.58 -7.51 8.80
N GLU A 60 -14.59 -7.13 7.52
CA GLU A 60 -13.45 -7.18 6.61
C GLU A 60 -12.99 -5.76 6.31
N SER A 61 -11.70 -5.51 6.56
CA SER A 61 -11.01 -4.25 6.33
C SER A 61 -9.95 -4.39 5.24
N ILE A 62 -9.82 -3.35 4.42
CA ILE A 62 -8.85 -3.28 3.33
C ILE A 62 -8.08 -1.98 3.46
N ILE A 63 -6.76 -2.07 3.45
CA ILE A 63 -5.89 -0.93 3.20
C ILE A 63 -5.29 -1.05 1.82
N VAL A 64 -5.27 0.06 1.08
CA VAL A 64 -4.58 0.16 -0.20
C VAL A 64 -3.61 1.33 -0.16
N GLU A 65 -2.33 1.05 -0.39
CA GLU A 65 -1.29 2.06 -0.56
C GLU A 65 -1.06 2.32 -2.05
N VAL A 66 -1.07 3.58 -2.46
CA VAL A 66 -0.93 4.00 -3.86
C VAL A 66 0.53 4.34 -4.15
N GLU A 67 1.06 3.71 -5.20
CA GLU A 67 2.41 3.91 -5.69
C GLU A 67 2.43 4.39 -7.15
N THR A 68 3.11 5.52 -7.37
CA THR A 68 3.23 6.16 -8.69
C THR A 68 4.54 5.81 -9.41
N GLY A 69 5.41 5.02 -8.79
CA GLY A 69 6.73 4.68 -9.34
C GLY A 69 7.78 5.77 -9.18
N TYR A 70 7.56 6.75 -8.30
CA TYR A 70 8.58 7.77 -8.02
C TYR A 70 9.89 7.13 -7.51
N LEU A 71 10.98 7.42 -8.21
CA LEU A 71 12.33 6.99 -7.93
C LEU A 71 13.24 8.22 -7.77
N PRO A 72 13.91 8.39 -6.61
CA PRO A 72 14.93 9.42 -6.44
C PRO A 72 16.08 9.23 -7.44
N PRO A 73 16.58 10.29 -8.11
CA PRO A 73 17.63 10.17 -9.13
C PRO A 73 18.91 9.47 -8.64
N MET A 74 19.26 9.65 -7.35
CA MET A 74 20.42 9.03 -6.71
C MET A 74 20.37 7.50 -6.67
N PHE A 75 19.20 6.88 -6.86
CA PHE A 75 19.01 5.43 -6.81
C PHE A 75 18.75 4.81 -8.20
N ILE A 76 19.01 5.54 -9.29
CA ILE A 76 18.69 5.07 -10.65
C ILE A 76 19.36 3.75 -11.04
N SER A 77 20.60 3.53 -10.60
CA SER A 77 21.34 2.27 -10.87
C SER A 77 20.84 1.09 -10.06
N ARG A 78 19.93 1.34 -9.09
CA ARG A 78 19.37 0.37 -8.16
C ARG A 78 17.87 0.57 -7.98
N ALA A 79 17.22 0.96 -9.08
CA ALA A 79 15.82 1.34 -9.10
C ALA A 79 14.94 0.24 -8.51
N GLU A 80 15.19 -1.01 -8.91
CA GLU A 80 14.40 -2.15 -8.53
C GLU A 80 14.49 -2.43 -7.03
N ASP A 81 15.70 -2.41 -6.48
CA ASP A 81 15.94 -2.63 -5.05
C ASP A 81 15.29 -1.54 -4.18
N TYR A 82 15.40 -0.27 -4.60
CA TYR A 82 14.81 0.84 -3.87
C TYR A 82 13.28 0.74 -3.84
N ILE A 83 12.67 0.45 -4.99
CA ILE A 83 11.20 0.33 -5.08
C ILE A 83 10.70 -0.89 -4.30
N GLU A 84 11.38 -2.04 -4.38
CA GLU A 84 11.04 -3.22 -3.61
C GLU A 84 11.10 -2.93 -2.09
N ALA A 85 12.18 -2.30 -1.63
CA ALA A 85 12.33 -1.90 -0.23
C ALA A 85 11.27 -0.89 0.21
N LYS A 86 10.91 0.07 -0.65
CA LYS A 86 9.85 1.05 -0.39
C LYS A 86 8.48 0.39 -0.21
N VAL A 87 8.15 -0.56 -1.09
CA VAL A 87 6.92 -1.36 -0.99
C VAL A 87 6.92 -2.17 0.31
N ALA A 88 8.04 -2.78 0.67
CA ALA A 88 8.17 -3.52 1.93
C ALA A 88 7.92 -2.63 3.15
N VAL A 89 8.51 -1.42 3.21
CA VAL A 89 8.28 -0.47 4.30
C VAL A 89 6.80 -0.10 4.41
N LYS A 90 6.11 0.13 3.29
CA LYS A 90 4.67 0.38 3.29
C LYS A 90 3.86 -0.80 3.81
N ALA A 91 4.17 -2.02 3.36
CA ALA A 91 3.52 -3.22 3.87
C ALA A 91 3.68 -3.33 5.40
N ILE A 92 4.89 -3.18 5.93
CA ILE A 92 5.14 -3.26 7.38
C ILE A 92 4.43 -2.17 8.18
N LYS A 93 4.27 -0.97 7.60
CA LYS A 93 3.54 0.13 8.25
C LYS A 93 2.05 -0.14 8.39
N TYR A 94 1.43 -0.74 7.38
CA TYR A 94 -0.01 -0.68 7.24
C TYR A 94 -0.70 -2.04 7.15
N SER A 95 -0.04 -3.08 6.64
CA SER A 95 -0.77 -4.31 6.32
C SER A 95 -1.30 -5.05 7.54
N CYS A 96 -0.59 -5.00 8.66
CA CYS A 96 -1.06 -5.56 9.93
C CYS A 96 -2.23 -4.78 10.57
N ALA A 97 -2.64 -3.64 10.01
CA ALA A 97 -3.77 -2.86 10.49
C ALA A 97 -5.08 -3.14 9.72
N ALA A 98 -5.08 -4.09 8.79
CA ALA A 98 -6.26 -4.50 8.04
C ALA A 98 -6.22 -6.00 7.70
N ASP A 99 -7.36 -6.57 7.34
CA ASP A 99 -7.47 -7.98 6.94
C ASP A 99 -6.82 -8.23 5.57
N LYS A 100 -6.88 -7.23 4.68
CA LYS A 100 -6.23 -7.25 3.38
C LYS A 100 -5.44 -5.99 3.11
N PHE A 101 -4.30 -6.17 2.45
CA PHE A 101 -3.42 -5.08 2.08
C PHE A 101 -3.02 -5.17 0.62
N TYR A 102 -3.26 -4.09 -0.12
CA TYR A 102 -2.94 -4.00 -1.54
C TYR A 102 -1.99 -2.84 -1.83
N ILE A 103 -1.16 -3.03 -2.85
CA ILE A 103 -0.46 -1.93 -3.50
C ILE A 103 -1.20 -1.57 -4.79
N ALA A 104 -1.72 -0.35 -4.85
CA ALA A 104 -2.29 0.19 -6.08
C ALA A 104 -1.24 0.93 -6.90
N MET A 105 -1.23 0.70 -8.21
CA MET A 105 -0.33 1.36 -9.15
C MET A 105 -1.02 1.63 -10.50
N PRO A 106 -0.55 2.58 -11.30
CA PRO A 106 -1.05 2.77 -12.66
C PRO A 106 -0.94 1.49 -13.47
N SER A 107 -1.93 1.18 -14.30
CA SER A 107 -1.97 -0.09 -15.06
C SER A 107 -0.87 -0.24 -16.11
N TYR A 108 -0.18 0.84 -16.47
CA TYR A 108 0.97 0.83 -17.36
C TYR A 108 2.30 0.62 -16.62
N LEU A 109 2.27 0.50 -15.29
CA LEU A 109 3.42 0.30 -14.43
C LEU A 109 3.34 -1.07 -13.78
N ARG A 110 4.49 -1.73 -13.64
CA ARG A 110 4.67 -2.90 -12.80
C ARG A 110 5.83 -2.64 -11.87
N LEU A 111 5.55 -2.62 -10.57
CA LEU A 111 6.58 -2.39 -9.55
C LEU A 111 7.23 -3.72 -9.14
N PRO A 112 8.53 -3.72 -8.81
CA PRO A 112 9.16 -4.78 -8.05
C PRO A 112 8.40 -5.01 -6.74
N MET A 113 7.85 -6.21 -6.58
CA MET A 113 7.10 -6.61 -5.39
C MET A 113 7.96 -7.52 -4.51
N PRO A 114 8.00 -7.29 -3.19
CA PRO A 114 8.82 -8.08 -2.27
C PRO A 114 8.23 -9.47 -2.10
N GLN A 115 8.82 -10.48 -2.76
CA GLN A 115 8.34 -11.87 -2.75
C GLN A 115 8.19 -12.42 -1.32
N ALA A 116 9.13 -12.06 -0.43
CA ALA A 116 9.11 -12.45 0.98
C ALA A 116 7.81 -12.06 1.71
N LEU A 117 7.10 -11.03 1.24
CA LEU A 117 5.84 -10.55 1.85
C LEU A 117 4.59 -10.96 1.06
N MET A 118 4.73 -11.59 -0.10
CA MET A 118 3.64 -12.07 -0.94
C MET A 118 3.28 -13.53 -0.64
N SER A 119 4.27 -14.33 -0.25
CA SER A 119 4.04 -15.75 0.08
C SER A 119 3.28 -15.91 1.41
N SER A 120 2.38 -16.89 1.46
CA SER A 120 1.75 -17.33 2.72
C SER A 120 2.75 -17.98 3.68
N SER A 121 3.84 -18.54 3.16
CA SER A 121 4.93 -19.12 3.94
C SER A 121 6.09 -18.14 4.09
N VAL A 122 6.67 -18.07 5.29
CA VAL A 122 7.86 -17.24 5.54
C VAL A 122 9.10 -17.93 5.00
N ASN A 123 9.79 -17.31 4.05
CA ASN A 123 11.17 -17.66 3.73
C ASN A 123 12.12 -16.70 4.46
N LEU A 124 12.75 -17.18 5.54
CA LEU A 124 13.63 -16.35 6.38
C LEU A 124 14.84 -15.80 5.62
N SER A 125 15.35 -16.52 4.62
CA SER A 125 16.49 -16.07 3.82
C SER A 125 16.10 -14.91 2.90
N GLU A 126 14.93 -15.00 2.27
CA GLU A 126 14.38 -13.90 1.46
C GLU A 126 14.04 -12.69 2.32
N LEU A 127 13.45 -12.91 3.50
CA LEU A 127 13.11 -11.83 4.42
C LEU A 127 14.37 -11.10 4.92
N LYS A 128 15.46 -11.81 5.19
CA LYS A 128 16.76 -11.21 5.53
C LYS A 128 17.38 -10.43 4.37
N LEU A 129 17.29 -10.95 3.14
CA LEU A 129 17.77 -10.24 1.95
C LEU A 129 16.99 -8.95 1.74
N LEU A 130 15.67 -9.00 1.87
CA LEU A 130 14.81 -7.81 1.83
C LEU A 130 15.15 -6.84 2.98
N GLY A 131 15.41 -7.36 4.18
CA GLY A 131 15.88 -6.60 5.34
C GLY A 131 17.14 -5.80 5.06
N ALA A 132 18.13 -6.40 4.40
CA ALA A 132 19.36 -5.70 4.02
C ALA A 132 19.09 -4.54 3.04
N LYS A 133 18.19 -4.71 2.06
CA LYS A 133 17.77 -3.63 1.15
C LYS A 133 17.03 -2.51 1.91
N VAL A 134 16.11 -2.88 2.80
CA VAL A 134 15.38 -1.91 3.63
C VAL A 134 16.32 -1.12 4.53
N ARG A 135 17.28 -1.77 5.19
CA ARG A 135 18.32 -1.09 5.98
C ARG A 135 19.04 -0.06 5.14
N GLU A 136 19.45 -0.45 3.95
CA GLU A 136 20.27 0.42 3.10
C GLU A 136 19.53 1.70 2.68
N PHE A 137 18.25 1.62 2.29
CA PHE A 137 17.52 2.78 1.79
C PHE A 137 16.71 3.53 2.85
N PHE A 138 16.32 2.88 3.94
CA PHE A 138 15.41 3.44 4.95
C PHE A 138 15.96 3.39 6.38
N GLY A 139 17.05 2.65 6.63
CA GLY A 139 17.75 2.60 7.91
C GLY A 139 17.37 1.43 8.82
N ASP A 140 18.18 1.21 9.86
CA ASP A 140 18.13 0.05 10.76
C ASP A 140 16.76 -0.15 11.43
N ARG A 141 16.07 0.95 11.76
CA ARG A 141 14.74 0.91 12.38
C ARG A 141 13.75 0.12 11.52
N TRP A 142 13.77 0.32 10.21
CA TRP A 142 12.83 -0.33 9.30
C TRP A 142 13.22 -1.76 8.99
N GLU A 143 14.53 -2.08 8.97
CA GLU A 143 14.98 -3.47 8.91
C GLU A 143 14.50 -4.24 10.15
N ALA A 144 14.71 -3.70 11.34
CA ALA A 144 14.28 -4.33 12.58
C ALA A 144 12.75 -4.56 12.59
N ALA A 145 11.96 -3.56 12.18
CA ALA A 145 10.51 -3.70 12.07
C ALA A 145 10.07 -4.75 11.04
N LEU A 146 10.77 -4.84 9.90
CA LEU A 146 10.51 -5.86 8.88
C LEU A 146 10.84 -7.27 9.41
N LEU A 147 11.96 -7.46 10.09
CA LEU A 147 12.34 -8.76 10.66
C LEU A 147 11.43 -9.17 11.83
N GLU A 148 10.92 -8.21 12.60
CA GLU A 148 9.98 -8.46 13.71
C GLU A 148 8.59 -8.86 13.21
N ARG A 149 8.12 -8.28 12.09
CA ARG A 149 6.70 -8.34 11.69
C ARG A 149 6.45 -8.92 10.30
N GLY A 150 7.48 -9.18 9.51
CA GLY A 150 7.35 -9.64 8.12
C GLY A 150 6.76 -11.03 7.96
N ASP A 151 6.65 -11.79 9.04
CA ASP A 151 5.94 -13.07 9.07
C ASP A 151 4.42 -12.92 9.04
N ARG A 152 3.90 -11.85 9.64
CA ARG A 152 2.46 -11.55 9.77
C ARG A 152 1.98 -10.40 8.88
N CYS A 153 2.82 -9.41 8.59
CA CYS A 153 2.47 -8.29 7.74
C CYS A 153 2.69 -8.67 6.27
N ARG A 154 1.62 -9.04 5.57
CA ARG A 154 1.67 -9.55 4.18
C ARG A 154 1.04 -8.60 3.17
N ILE A 155 1.39 -8.80 1.90
CA ILE A 155 0.76 -8.13 0.76
C ILE A 155 -0.23 -9.11 0.14
N THR A 156 -1.52 -8.82 0.29
CA THR A 156 -2.60 -9.63 -0.28
C THR A 156 -2.56 -9.61 -1.80
N GLY A 157 -2.24 -8.47 -2.40
CA GLY A 157 -2.28 -8.34 -3.85
C GLY A 157 -1.84 -6.98 -4.38
N ALA A 158 -2.06 -6.79 -5.68
CA ALA A 158 -1.89 -5.52 -6.37
C ALA A 158 -3.18 -5.07 -7.05
N MET A 159 -3.35 -3.75 -7.15
CA MET A 159 -4.45 -3.10 -7.86
C MET A 159 -3.90 -2.26 -9.02
N TYR A 160 -4.18 -2.68 -10.24
CA TYR A 160 -3.77 -1.98 -11.46
C TYR A 160 -4.85 -1.00 -11.91
N VAL A 161 -4.56 0.28 -11.76
CA VAL A 161 -5.51 1.38 -11.98
C VAL A 161 -5.38 1.90 -13.42
N ASN A 162 -6.41 1.68 -14.24
CA ASN A 162 -6.52 2.31 -15.54
C ASN A 162 -7.17 3.70 -15.39
N ILE A 163 -6.36 4.75 -15.48
CA ILE A 163 -6.78 6.13 -15.22
C ILE A 163 -7.81 6.60 -16.26
N ALA A 164 -7.59 6.27 -17.53
CA ALA A 164 -8.46 6.71 -18.63
C ALA A 164 -9.86 6.08 -18.54
N LYS A 165 -9.91 4.77 -18.23
CA LYS A 165 -11.17 4.02 -18.08
C LYS A 165 -11.77 4.15 -16.67
N ARG A 166 -11.03 4.72 -15.71
CA ARG A 166 -11.38 4.78 -14.28
C ARG A 166 -11.75 3.41 -13.72
N SER A 167 -11.02 2.38 -14.14
CA SER A 167 -11.24 0.98 -13.74
C SER A 167 -10.03 0.43 -13.01
N VAL A 168 -10.25 -0.56 -12.16
CA VAL A 168 -9.18 -1.23 -11.41
C VAL A 168 -9.23 -2.73 -11.67
N ASN A 169 -8.11 -3.31 -12.04
CA ASN A 169 -7.92 -4.75 -12.06
C ASN A 169 -7.20 -5.17 -10.78
N VAL A 170 -7.80 -6.10 -10.02
CA VAL A 170 -7.25 -6.61 -8.77
C VAL A 170 -6.59 -7.95 -9.04
N VAL A 171 -5.40 -8.16 -8.50
CA VAL A 171 -4.64 -9.42 -8.59
C VAL A 171 -4.22 -9.80 -7.19
N ASP A 172 -4.69 -10.94 -6.69
CA ASP A 172 -4.28 -11.49 -5.40
C ASP A 172 -3.01 -12.35 -5.55
N PHE A 173 -2.14 -12.30 -4.55
CA PHE A 173 -0.91 -13.08 -4.47
C PHE A 173 -1.12 -14.22 -3.47
N GLY A 174 -1.71 -15.34 -3.91
CA GLY A 174 -1.92 -16.49 -3.01
C GLY A 174 -3.17 -17.33 -3.26
N GLU A 175 -3.57 -17.51 -4.53
CA GLU A 175 -4.23 -18.75 -4.93
C GLU A 175 -3.19 -19.85 -5.15
#